data_AF-A0A7K2CV94-F1
#
_entry.id   AF-A0A7K2CV94-F1
#
_cell.length_a   1.000
_cell.length_b   1.000
_cell.length_c   1.000
_cell.angle_alpha   90.00
_cell.angle_beta   90.00
_cell.angle_gamma   90.00
#
_symmetry.space_group_name_H-M   'P 1'
#
loop_
_entity.id
_entity.type
_entity.pdbx_description
1 polymer ?
#
loop_
_entity_poly.entity_id
_entity_poly.type
_entity_poly.pdbx_seq_one_letter_code
_entity_poly.pdbx_strand_id
1 'polypeptide(L)' 'MSQRGFRKTDLEVILAYGTDIGRDRIMLMRRDADVAIRALKKQITTIERLKDKVLVVADGRLVTAYHQSDPIRQTG' A
#
# COMPACT_ATOMS: atom_id res chain seq x y z
N MET A 1 -12.32 -22.27 -0.36
CA MET A 1 -13.52 -21.74 -1.02
C MET A 1 -13.11 -21.09 -2.32
N SER A 2 -13.43 -21.68 -3.47
CA SER A 2 -13.30 -21.02 -4.77
C SER A 2 -14.69 -20.66 -5.28
N GLN A 3 -15.04 -19.37 -5.21
CA GLN A 3 -16.11 -18.85 -6.05
C GLN A 3 -15.55 -18.68 -7.46
N ARG A 4 -16.27 -19.17 -8.46
CA ARG A 4 -15.80 -19.22 -9.85
C ARG A 4 -15.48 -17.79 -10.33
N GLY A 5 -14.24 -17.54 -10.72
CA GLY A 5 -13.79 -16.26 -11.27
C GLY A 5 -13.20 -15.25 -10.27
N PHE A 6 -13.19 -15.54 -8.96
CA PHE A 6 -12.56 -14.68 -7.96
C PHE A 6 -11.47 -15.41 -7.20
N ARG A 7 -10.27 -14.81 -7.15
CA ARG A 7 -9.20 -15.21 -6.25
C ARG A 7 -9.49 -14.68 -4.86
N LYS A 8 -8.89 -15.29 -3.83
CA LYS A 8 -9.01 -14.81 -2.44
C LYS A 8 -8.59 -13.34 -2.31
N THR A 9 -7.52 -12.95 -3.00
CA THR A 9 -7.02 -11.58 -3.06
C THR A 9 -8.04 -10.60 -3.63
N ASP A 10 -8.89 -11.04 -4.55
CA ASP A 10 -9.89 -10.18 -5.18
C ASP A 10 -11.00 -9.84 -4.19
N LEU A 11 -11.38 -10.79 -3.32
CA LEU A 11 -12.32 -10.55 -2.23
C LEU A 11 -11.77 -9.55 -1.22
N GLU A 12 -10.50 -9.68 -0.83
CA GLU A 12 -9.83 -8.75 0.08
C GLU A 12 -9.83 -7.32 -0.47
N VAL A 13 -9.62 -7.15 -1.78
CA VAL A 13 -9.68 -5.83 -2.44
C VAL A 13 -11.10 -5.25 -2.44
N ILE A 14 -12.12 -6.05 -2.77
CA ILE A 14 -13.51 -5.59 -2.77
C ILE A 14 -13.95 -5.22 -1.35
N LEU A 15 -13.55 -6.00 -0.34
CA LEU A 15 -13.85 -5.70 1.06
C LEU A 15 -13.11 -4.45 1.57
N ALA A 16 -11.88 -4.21 1.11
CA ALA A 16 -11.08 -3.07 1.56
C ALA A 16 -11.51 -1.73 0.93
N TYR A 17 -11.95 -1.74 -0.33
CA TYR A 17 -12.21 -0.51 -1.10
C TYR A 17 -13.65 -0.37 -1.59
N GLY A 18 -14.48 -1.40 -1.50
CA GLY A 18 -15.86 -1.37 -1.97
C GLY A 18 -16.80 -0.60 -1.07
N THR A 19 -17.90 -0.13 -1.65
CA THR A 19 -19.00 0.51 -0.95
C THR A 19 -20.08 -0.51 -0.61
N ASP A 20 -20.60 -0.48 0.61
CA ASP A 20 -21.81 -1.22 1.00
C ASP A 20 -23.03 -0.66 0.24
N ILE A 21 -23.72 -1.51 -0.51
CA ILE A 21 -24.91 -1.16 -1.30
C ILE A 21 -26.19 -1.82 -0.74
N GLY A 22 -26.14 -2.25 0.52
CA GLY A 22 -27.22 -2.86 1.29
C GLY A 22 -27.54 -4.30 0.89
N ARG A 23 -28.28 -4.98 1.78
CA ARG A 23 -28.65 -6.40 1.68
C ARG A 23 -27.44 -7.33 1.60
N ASP A 24 -26.45 -7.12 2.46
CA ASP A 24 -25.21 -7.91 2.55
C ASP A 24 -24.40 -7.92 1.24
N ARG A 25 -24.47 -6.81 0.48
CA ARG A 25 -23.75 -6.66 -0.79
C ARG A 25 -22.76 -5.52 -0.69
N ILE A 26 -21.53 -5.82 -1.06
CA ILE A 26 -20.47 -4.84 -1.23
C ILE A 26 -20.13 -4.79 -2.71
N MET A 27 -20.03 -3.59 -3.25
CA MET A 27 -19.67 -3.36 -4.64
C MET A 27 -18.49 -2.39 -4.71
N LEU A 28 -17.42 -2.82 -5.38
CA LEU A 28 -16.36 -1.90 -5.78
C LEU A 28 -16.87 -1.07 -6.97
N MET A 29 -17.40 0.11 -6.68
CA MET A 29 -17.87 1.00 -7.75
C MET A 29 -16.68 1.55 -8.54
N ARG A 30 -16.92 1.97 -9.78
CA ARG A 30 -15.86 2.58 -10.62
C ARG A 30 -15.18 3.75 -9.92
N ARG A 31 -15.95 4.62 -9.25
CA ARG A 31 -15.41 5.76 -8.49
C ARG A 31 -14.52 5.31 -7.32
N ASP A 32 -14.88 4.21 -6.65
CA ASP A 32 -14.12 3.67 -5.52
C ASP A 32 -12.78 3.14 -6.02
N ALA A 33 -12.81 2.39 -7.13
CA ALA A 33 -11.63 1.91 -7.81
C ALA A 33 -10.72 3.06 -8.28
N ASP A 34 -11.28 4.10 -8.92
CA ASP A 34 -10.50 5.25 -9.40
C ASP A 34 -9.81 6.00 -8.23
N VAL A 35 -10.49 6.16 -7.10
CA VAL A 35 -9.93 6.77 -5.88
C VAL A 35 -8.83 5.89 -5.29
N ALA A 36 -9.08 4.60 -5.11
CA ALA A 36 -8.11 3.65 -4.56
C ALA A 36 -6.85 3.57 -5.43
N ILE A 37 -7.02 3.45 -6.75
CA ILE A 37 -5.91 3.41 -7.71
C ILE A 37 -5.09 4.70 -7.64
N ARG A 38 -5.74 5.87 -7.58
CA ARG A 38 -5.01 7.15 -7.45
C ARG A 38 -4.19 7.21 -6.17
N ALA A 39 -4.76 6.78 -5.05
CA ALA A 39 -4.06 6.75 -3.76
C ALA A 39 -2.88 5.77 -3.78
N LEU A 40 -3.08 4.55 -4.28
CA LEU A 40 -2.04 3.53 -4.39
C LEU A 40 -0.91 3.96 -5.32
N LYS A 41 -1.21 4.56 -6.47
CA LYS A 41 -0.18 5.12 -7.37
C LYS A 41 0.64 6.20 -6.68
N LYS A 42 0.01 7.10 -5.92
CA LYS A 42 0.72 8.13 -5.14
C LYS A 42 1.64 7.50 -4.08
N GLN A 43 1.19 6.44 -3.42
CA GLN A 43 2.01 5.69 -2.46
C GLN A 43 3.21 5.04 -3.16
N ILE A 44 3.00 4.37 -4.30
CA ILE A 44 4.07 3.78 -5.10
C ILE A 44 5.11 4.84 -5.48
N THR A 45 4.69 5.98 -6.04
CA THR A 45 5.61 7.10 -6.37
C THR A 45 6.38 7.60 -5.15
N THR A 46 5.72 7.64 -3.98
CA THR A 46 6.39 8.05 -2.73
C THR A 46 7.44 7.04 -2.32
N ILE A 47 7.12 5.74 -2.38
CA ILE A 47 8.04 4.65 -2.06
C ILE A 47 9.22 4.67 -3.04
N GLU A 48 8.98 4.81 -4.34
CA GLU A 48 10.04 4.91 -5.35
C GLU A 48 11.00 6.08 -5.07
N ARG A 49 10.47 7.26 -4.72
CA ARG A 49 11.26 8.45 -4.35
C ARG A 49 12.03 8.27 -3.04
N LEU A 50 11.55 7.42 -2.15
CA LEU A 50 12.15 7.16 -0.84
C LEU A 50 13.00 5.89 -0.81
N LYS A 51 13.02 5.12 -1.89
CA LYS A 51 13.84 3.94 -2.04
C LYS A 51 15.30 4.30 -1.73
N ASP A 52 15.95 3.42 -0.98
CA ASP A 52 17.34 3.56 -0.53
C ASP A 52 17.61 4.79 0.37
N LYS A 53 16.58 5.46 0.89
CA LYS A 53 16.76 6.51 1.92
C LYS A 53 16.74 5.92 3.32
N VAL A 54 17.66 6.38 4.14
CA VAL A 54 17.79 6.01 5.55
C VAL A 54 17.36 7.18 6.42
N LEU A 55 16.57 6.88 7.44
CA LEU A 55 16.25 7.82 8.52
C LEU A 55 16.96 7.33 9.79
N VAL A 56 17.79 8.19 10.39
CA VAL A 56 18.41 7.94 11.69
C VAL A 56 17.56 8.62 12.74
N VAL A 57 17.00 7.83 13.64
CA VAL A 57 16.15 8.30 14.76
C VAL A 57 16.83 7.93 16.07
N ALA A 58 16.94 8.90 16.98
CA ALA A 58 17.45 8.70 18.34
C ALA A 58 16.52 9.42 19.32
N ASP A 59 16.20 8.78 20.45
CA ASP A 59 15.31 9.33 21.49
C ASP A 59 13.97 9.86 20.94
N GLY A 60 13.40 9.15 19.96
CA GLY A 60 12.13 9.51 19.32
C GLY A 60 12.21 10.74 18.40
N ARG A 61 13.41 11.26 18.11
CA ARG A 61 13.64 12.43 17.25
C ARG A 61 14.44 12.05 16.01
N LEU A 62 14.10 12.67 14.89
CA LEU A 62 14.88 12.56 13.65
C LEU A 62 16.23 13.26 13.83
N VAL A 63 17.31 12.51 13.69
CA VAL A 63 18.69 13.03 13.74
C VAL A 63 19.14 13.42 12.34
N THR A 64 19.00 12.52 11.36
CA THR A 64 19.38 12.79 9.96
C THR A 64 18.64 11.88 8.98
N ALA A 65 18.61 12.31 7.71
CA ALA A 65 18.08 11.55 6.59
C ALA A 65 19.06 11.62 5.41
N TYR A 66 19.41 10.49 4.82
CA TYR A 66 20.37 10.45 3.70
C TYR A 66 20.02 9.34 2.69
N HIS A 67 20.57 9.44 1.48
CA HIS A 67 20.50 8.38 0.48
C HIS A 67 21.66 7.41 0.69
N GLN A 68 21.35 6.13 0.84
CA GLN A 68 22.34 5.08 0.98
C GLN A 68 22.80 4.62 -0.41
N SER A 69 24.05 4.96 -0.76
CA SER A 69 24.69 4.51 -2.01
C SER A 69 25.33 3.13 -1.89
N ASP A 70 25.66 2.69 -0.67
CA ASP A 70 26.40 1.45 -0.44
C ASP A 70 25.47 0.31 0.01
N PRO A 71 25.68 -0.93 -0.47
CA PRO A 71 24.88 -2.07 -0.05
C PRO A 71 24.95 -2.28 1.47
N ILE A 72 23.81 -2.36 2.14
CA ILE A 72 23.75 -2.76 3.55
C ILE A 72 24.32 -4.17 3.65
N ARG A 73 25.47 -4.34 4.31
CA ARG A 73 25.88 -5.65 4.81
C ARG A 73 24.93 -5.98 5.96
N GLN A 74 23.96 -6.86 5.71
CA GLN A 74 23.14 -7.42 6.77
C GLN A 74 24.06 -8.27 7.66
N THR A 75 24.58 -7.69 8.73
CA THR A 75 25.10 -8.46 9.86
C THR A 75 23.90 -9.09 10.55
N GLY A 76 23.65 -10.36 10.27
CA GLY A 76 22.83 -11.23 11.09
C GLY A 76 23.55 -11.66 12.36
#